data_AF-E3NKJ0-F1
#
_entry.id   AF-E3NKJ0-F1
#
_cell.length_a   1.000
_cell.length_b   1.000
_cell.length_c   1.000
_cell.angle_alpha   90.00
_cell.angle_beta   90.00
_cell.angle_gamma   90.00
#
_symmetry.space_group_name_H-M   'P 1'
#
loop_
_entity.id
_entity.type
_entity.pdbx_description
1 polymer ?
#
loop_
_entity_poly.entity_id
_entity_poly.type
_entity_poly.pdbx_seq_one_letter_code
_entity_poly.pdbx_strand_id
1 'polypeptide(L)'
;MNVLRGFIPTIKLSGRGIEIKIPIFGGPDKPERPPIDHEQILEQQRRAHEESMERLESMRRDAAYAYEKAENAAREECRVIRRENNETIELLRHKIENDDENLKILVQELNDGLSEKLKNLREAGQEERKNVQEEFEEKMTNLKKEHETRKEALQEELKNVKKEGKKKIRKMEKESKKLKEKRENQLAKEQKDMDEMAENYENERKKIIEHQFNMRKEMGEEKRKNCELEQIQNLQQLNDLTSGFNALISNDATKRVLEETNIITDIVQKTRESLMKLNIYCASDSPKEHQGNVRLELDEINKMKSMFEFHAFKVQQHIMNESSANPEAVKVCKNYLHQLKEPMGSKQLFAICALLLSDLANGNIKKIQSYGNDAGSLAQKLETIQVERDVALVDICMRNVQSAMNSKELKN
;
A
#
# COMPACT_ATOMS: atom_id res chain seq x y z
N MET A 1 -10.93 25.31 14.74
CA MET A 1 -11.62 25.06 16.02
C MET A 1 -12.31 23.72 15.90
N ASN A 2 -11.68 22.64 16.38
CA ASN A 2 -12.20 21.28 16.26
C ASN A 2 -12.95 20.93 17.55
N VAL A 3 -14.24 20.67 17.42
CA VAL A 3 -15.09 20.19 18.51
C VAL A 3 -14.91 18.68 18.60
N LEU A 4 -14.15 18.22 19.59
CA LEU A 4 -14.12 16.83 20.03
C LEU A 4 -15.50 16.44 20.55
N ARG A 5 -16.34 15.82 19.71
CA ARG A 5 -17.53 15.11 20.19
C ARG A 5 -17.06 13.79 20.79
N GLY A 6 -16.88 13.76 22.11
CA GLY A 6 -16.74 12.53 22.87
C GLY A 6 -18.01 11.69 22.74
N PHE A 7 -17.88 10.50 22.14
CA PHE A 7 -18.97 9.54 22.05
C PHE A 7 -18.92 8.63 23.27
N ILE A 8 -19.98 8.61 24.07
CA ILE A 8 -20.11 7.77 25.27
C ILE A 8 -20.67 6.40 24.81
N PRO A 9 -20.01 5.27 25.12
CA PRO A 9 -20.59 3.97 24.84
C PRO A 9 -21.85 3.77 25.69
N THR A 10 -22.97 3.46 25.04
CA THR A 10 -24.24 3.20 25.72
C THR A 10 -24.32 1.73 26.07
N ILE A 11 -24.18 1.39 27.34
CA ILE A 11 -24.37 0.01 27.84
C ILE A 11 -25.87 -0.20 28.04
N LYS A 12 -26.50 -1.05 27.21
CA LYS A 12 -27.86 -1.54 27.47
C LYS A 12 -27.78 -2.83 28.28
N LEU A 13 -28.16 -2.76 29.54
CA LEU A 13 -28.40 -3.94 30.37
C LEU A 13 -29.78 -4.51 30.00
N SER A 14 -29.81 -5.56 29.19
CA SER A 14 -31.01 -6.40 29.04
C SER A 14 -30.73 -7.75 29.69
N GLY A 15 -31.73 -8.30 30.39
CA GLY A 15 -31.60 -9.41 31.35
C GLY A 15 -31.19 -10.78 30.79
N ARG A 16 -30.59 -10.86 29.60
CA ARG A 16 -29.93 -12.07 29.06
C ARG A 16 -28.77 -11.63 28.16
N GLY A 17 -27.56 -11.60 28.72
CA GLY A 17 -26.31 -11.34 28.00
C GLY A 17 -26.00 -9.84 27.79
N ILE A 18 -24.81 -9.43 28.23
CA ILE A 18 -24.25 -8.11 27.92
C ILE A 18 -23.70 -8.18 26.50
N GLU A 19 -24.37 -7.52 25.55
CA GLU A 19 -23.85 -7.34 24.20
C GLU A 19 -22.87 -6.16 24.20
N ILE A 20 -21.57 -6.46 24.32
CA ILE A 20 -20.51 -5.45 24.19
C ILE A 20 -20.23 -5.28 22.70
N LYS A 21 -20.80 -4.24 22.08
CA LYS A 21 -20.34 -3.78 20.76
C LYS A 21 -19.06 -2.99 20.95
N ILE A 22 -17.92 -3.65 20.72
CA ILE A 22 -16.62 -2.97 20.58
C ILE A 22 -16.63 -2.31 19.19
N PRO A 23 -16.59 -0.97 19.09
CA PRO A 23 -16.41 -0.34 17.80
C PRO A 23 -14.99 -0.63 17.33
N ILE A 24 -14.88 -1.37 16.23
CA ILE A 24 -13.64 -1.45 15.46
C ILE A 24 -13.39 -0.02 14.96
N PHE A 25 -12.41 0.66 15.54
CA PHE A 25 -11.97 1.99 15.10
C PHE A 25 -11.26 1.86 13.74
N GLY A 26 -12.05 1.71 12.67
CA GLY A 26 -11.61 2.11 11.34
C GLY A 26 -11.62 3.63 11.28
N GLY A 27 -10.47 4.27 11.53
CA GLY A 27 -10.31 5.71 11.32
C GLY A 27 -10.56 6.07 9.85
N PRO A 28 -11.36 7.11 9.54
CA PRO A 28 -11.75 7.47 8.17
C PRO A 28 -10.76 8.44 7.51
N ASP A 29 -9.48 8.43 7.86
CA ASP A 29 -8.50 9.38 7.32
C ASP A 29 -7.16 8.67 7.01
N LYS A 30 -7.18 7.66 6.14
CA LYS A 30 -5.99 7.43 5.30
C LYS A 30 -6.19 8.26 4.03
N PRO A 31 -5.24 9.13 3.63
CA PRO A 31 -5.26 9.69 2.30
C PRO A 31 -5.19 8.50 1.34
N GLU A 32 -6.32 8.13 0.75
CA GLU A 32 -6.34 7.22 -0.38
C GLU A 32 -5.49 7.89 -1.45
N ARG A 33 -4.25 7.44 -1.62
CA ARG A 33 -3.52 7.71 -2.85
C ARG A 33 -4.46 7.24 -3.97
N PRO A 34 -4.78 8.11 -4.94
CA PRO A 34 -5.62 7.68 -6.05
C PRO A 34 -5.00 6.40 -6.64
N PRO A 35 -5.80 5.34 -6.84
CA PRO A 35 -5.28 4.07 -7.31
C PRO A 35 -4.66 4.33 -8.68
N ILE A 36 -3.33 4.26 -8.74
CA ILE A 36 -2.63 4.27 -10.02
C ILE A 36 -2.93 2.91 -10.65
N ASP A 37 -3.81 2.92 -11.65
CA ASP A 37 -4.14 1.73 -12.41
C ASP A 37 -2.99 1.40 -13.36
N HIS A 38 -2.01 0.67 -12.83
CA HIS A 38 -0.87 0.20 -13.60
C HIS A 38 -1.26 -0.72 -14.75
N GLU A 39 -2.41 -1.38 -14.69
CA GLU A 39 -2.90 -2.23 -15.78
C GLU A 39 -3.37 -1.35 -16.94
N GLN A 40 -4.10 -0.28 -16.65
CA GLN A 40 -4.48 0.73 -17.65
C GLN A 40 -3.25 1.43 -18.26
N ILE A 41 -2.24 1.77 -17.45
CA ILE A 41 -1.00 2.40 -17.96
C ILE A 41 -0.22 1.46 -18.87
N LEU A 42 -0.06 0.18 -18.49
CA LEU A 42 0.62 -0.81 -19.32
C LEU A 42 -0.11 -1.04 -20.64
N GLU A 43 -1.45 -1.07 -20.62
CA GLU A 43 -2.26 -1.23 -21.82
C GLU A 43 -2.17 0.01 -22.74
N GLN A 44 -2.21 1.21 -22.18
CA GLN A 44 -2.00 2.45 -22.95
C GLN A 44 -0.61 2.50 -23.59
N GLN A 45 0.44 2.13 -22.84
CA GLN A 45 1.80 2.06 -23.39
C GLN A 45 1.92 1.02 -24.50
N ARG A 46 1.31 -0.17 -24.34
CA ARG A 46 1.29 -1.20 -25.38
C ARG A 46 0.68 -0.67 -26.67
N ARG A 47 -0.51 -0.06 -26.58
CA ARG A 47 -1.19 0.50 -27.76
C ARG A 47 -0.39 1.60 -28.43
N ALA A 48 0.19 2.51 -27.64
CA ALA A 48 1.03 3.57 -28.18
C ALA A 48 2.27 3.02 -28.91
N HIS A 49 2.89 1.96 -28.38
CA HIS A 49 4.01 1.27 -29.03
C HIS A 49 3.57 0.57 -30.32
N GLU A 50 2.47 -0.19 -30.29
CA GLU A 50 1.91 -0.86 -31.47
C GLU A 50 1.55 0.12 -32.60
N GLU A 51 0.86 1.23 -32.27
CA GLU A 51 0.55 2.29 -33.24
C GLU A 51 1.81 2.92 -33.83
N SER A 52 2.83 3.15 -33.02
CA SER A 52 4.11 3.71 -33.48
C SER A 52 4.84 2.76 -34.42
N MET A 53 4.87 1.47 -34.08
CA MET A 53 5.46 0.42 -34.92
C MET A 53 4.72 0.28 -36.25
N GLU A 54 3.38 0.26 -36.23
CA GLU A 54 2.57 0.16 -37.44
C GLU A 54 2.78 1.35 -38.39
N ARG A 55 2.85 2.58 -37.84
CA ARG A 55 3.17 3.78 -38.64
C ARG A 55 4.54 3.67 -39.29
N LEU A 56 5.55 3.23 -38.54
CA LEU A 56 6.90 3.06 -39.06
C LEU A 56 6.95 1.98 -40.15
N GLU A 57 6.31 0.83 -39.94
CA GLU A 57 6.21 -0.23 -40.95
C GLU A 57 5.47 0.23 -42.21
N SER A 58 4.43 1.04 -42.08
CA SER A 58 3.75 1.68 -43.23
C SER A 58 4.71 2.56 -44.01
N MET A 59 5.45 3.44 -43.33
CA MET A 59 6.45 4.31 -43.97
C MET A 59 7.54 3.50 -44.68
N ARG A 60 7.98 2.38 -44.09
CA ARG A 60 8.96 1.47 -44.72
C ARG A 60 8.40 0.84 -45.99
N ARG A 61 7.13 0.41 -45.99
CA ARG A 61 6.48 -0.15 -47.18
C ARG A 61 6.41 0.87 -48.30
N ASP A 62 6.01 2.11 -48.00
CA ASP A 62 5.93 3.18 -48.99
C ASP A 62 7.31 3.55 -49.55
N ALA A 63 8.32 3.65 -48.68
CA ALA A 63 9.70 3.90 -49.10
C ALA A 63 10.25 2.75 -49.97
N ALA A 64 10.02 1.50 -49.58
CA ALA A 64 10.44 0.33 -50.34
C ALA A 64 9.82 0.31 -51.74
N TYR A 65 8.53 0.61 -51.84
CA TYR A 65 7.82 0.73 -53.11
C TYR A 65 8.39 1.85 -53.99
N ALA A 66 8.67 3.02 -53.41
CA ALA A 66 9.27 4.14 -54.13
C ALA A 66 10.67 3.80 -54.69
N TYR A 67 11.51 3.14 -53.90
CA TYR A 67 12.83 2.69 -54.34
C TYR A 67 12.75 1.61 -55.43
N GLU A 68 11.85 0.64 -55.29
CA GLU A 68 11.63 -0.39 -56.30
C GLU A 68 11.17 0.21 -57.64
N LYS A 69 10.22 1.15 -57.59
CA LYS A 69 9.75 1.88 -58.77
C LYS A 69 10.87 2.66 -59.45
N ALA A 70 11.70 3.36 -58.68
CA ALA A 70 12.83 4.11 -59.20
C ALA A 70 13.92 3.20 -59.79
N GLU A 71 14.19 2.05 -59.18
CA GLU A 71 15.14 1.08 -59.70
C GLU A 71 14.65 0.45 -61.01
N ASN A 72 13.37 0.09 -61.09
CA ASN A 72 12.76 -0.44 -62.30
C ASN A 72 12.74 0.58 -63.45
N ALA A 73 12.45 1.86 -63.16
CA ALA A 73 12.52 2.94 -64.14
C ALA A 73 13.94 3.08 -64.71
N ALA A 74 14.97 3.11 -63.85
CA ALA A 74 16.37 3.21 -64.28
C ALA A 74 16.82 2.01 -65.14
N ARG A 75 16.33 0.79 -64.82
CA ARG A 75 16.61 -0.41 -65.63
C ARG A 75 15.97 -0.30 -67.02
N GLU A 76 14.72 0.14 -67.10
CA GLU A 76 14.02 0.28 -68.38
C GLU A 76 14.65 1.38 -69.23
N GLU A 77 15.06 2.50 -68.63
CA GLU A 77 15.75 3.58 -69.34
C GLU A 77 17.10 3.12 -69.94
N CYS A 78 17.88 2.34 -69.19
CA CYS A 78 19.07 1.66 -69.72
C CYS A 78 18.74 0.73 -70.89
N ARG A 79 17.62 0.03 -70.84
CA ARG A 79 17.17 -0.89 -71.89
C ARG A 79 16.78 -0.14 -73.17
N VAL A 80 16.06 0.97 -73.04
CA VAL A 80 15.68 1.86 -74.14
C VAL A 80 16.93 2.43 -74.81
N ILE A 81 17.86 3.01 -74.04
CA ILE A 81 19.11 3.55 -74.57
C ILE A 81 19.90 2.47 -75.33
N ARG A 82 19.99 1.24 -74.80
CA ARG A 82 20.66 0.13 -75.50
C ARG A 82 19.99 -0.21 -76.83
N ARG A 83 18.66 -0.20 -76.88
CA ARG A 83 17.89 -0.52 -78.09
C ARG A 83 18.09 0.56 -79.16
N GLU A 84 17.83 1.82 -78.84
CA GLU A 84 17.96 2.96 -79.77
C GLU A 84 19.38 3.06 -80.33
N ASN A 85 20.38 2.86 -79.48
CA ASN A 85 21.78 2.95 -79.87
C ASN A 85 22.19 1.77 -80.78
N ASN A 86 21.62 0.58 -80.56
CA ASN A 86 21.83 -0.57 -81.45
C ASN A 86 21.15 -0.37 -82.81
N GLU A 87 19.90 0.12 -82.83
CA GLU A 87 19.17 0.43 -84.07
C GLU A 87 19.94 1.46 -84.92
N THR A 88 20.46 2.51 -84.29
CA THR A 88 21.28 3.53 -84.97
C THR A 88 22.59 2.96 -85.52
N ILE A 89 23.24 2.05 -84.76
CA ILE A 89 24.46 1.36 -85.20
C ILE A 89 24.19 0.49 -86.44
N GLU A 90 23.09 -0.26 -86.45
CA GLU A 90 22.69 -1.10 -87.58
C GLU A 90 22.33 -0.27 -88.81
N LEU A 91 21.62 0.85 -88.65
CA LEU A 91 21.33 1.78 -89.74
C LEU A 91 22.61 2.35 -90.38
N LEU A 92 23.58 2.75 -89.57
CA LEU A 92 24.87 3.25 -90.07
C LEU A 92 25.69 2.15 -90.77
N ARG A 93 25.65 0.91 -90.27
CA ARG A 93 26.27 -0.25 -90.94
C ARG A 93 25.67 -0.49 -92.31
N HIS A 94 24.35 -0.52 -92.41
CA HIS A 94 23.65 -0.70 -93.68
C HIS A 94 23.94 0.44 -94.67
N LYS A 95 24.09 1.69 -94.19
CA LYS A 95 24.51 2.82 -95.06
C LYS A 95 25.91 2.62 -95.63
N ILE A 96 26.86 2.15 -94.81
CA ILE A 96 28.23 1.86 -95.26
C ILE A 96 28.22 0.73 -96.29
N GLU A 97 27.47 -0.35 -96.02
CA GLU A 97 27.33 -1.48 -96.94
C GLU A 97 26.70 -1.07 -98.29
N ASN A 98 25.64 -0.25 -98.25
CA ASN A 98 25.02 0.29 -99.46
C ASN A 98 25.98 1.22 -100.23
N ASP A 99 26.76 2.05 -99.56
CA ASP A 99 27.72 2.94 -100.23
C ASP A 99 28.86 2.13 -100.88
N ASP A 100 29.34 1.08 -100.20
CA ASP A 100 30.31 0.11 -100.75
C ASP A 100 29.73 -0.61 -101.99
N GLU A 101 28.46 -1.02 -101.97
CA GLU A 101 27.82 -1.69 -103.10
C GLU A 101 27.55 -0.73 -104.26
N ASN A 102 27.10 0.50 -103.99
CA ASN A 102 26.93 1.55 -104.99
C ASN A 102 28.25 1.90 -105.67
N LEU A 103 29.37 1.95 -104.93
CA LEU A 103 30.69 2.15 -105.55
C LEU A 103 31.01 1.02 -106.54
N LYS A 104 30.74 -0.25 -106.20
CA LYS A 104 30.98 -1.38 -107.11
C LYS A 104 30.19 -1.24 -108.41
N ILE A 105 28.91 -0.85 -108.31
CA ILE A 105 28.04 -0.62 -109.47
C ILE A 105 28.60 0.50 -110.34
N LEU A 106 28.90 1.66 -109.74
CA LEU A 106 29.43 2.82 -110.48
C LEU A 106 30.80 2.52 -111.13
N VAL A 107 31.66 1.76 -110.45
CA VAL A 107 32.95 1.30 -111.02
C VAL A 107 32.72 0.39 -112.22
N GLN A 108 31.76 -0.53 -112.14
CA GLN A 108 31.40 -1.41 -113.25
C GLN A 108 30.86 -0.61 -114.44
N GLU A 109 29.94 0.33 -114.21
CA GLU A 109 29.38 1.21 -115.24
C GLU A 109 30.47 2.06 -115.92
N LEU A 110 31.40 2.62 -115.14
CA LEU A 110 32.54 3.37 -115.67
C LEU A 110 33.46 2.48 -116.54
N ASN A 111 33.74 1.24 -116.11
CA ASN A 111 34.53 0.28 -116.88
C ASN A 111 33.83 -0.13 -118.18
N ASP A 112 32.52 -0.39 -118.14
CA ASP A 112 31.73 -0.77 -119.31
C ASP A 112 31.65 0.41 -120.31
N GLY A 113 31.45 1.63 -119.81
CA GLY A 113 31.48 2.85 -120.61
C GLY A 113 32.85 3.13 -121.24
N LEU A 114 33.96 2.85 -120.54
CA LEU A 114 35.30 2.90 -121.12
C LEU A 114 35.46 1.88 -122.25
N SER A 115 35.05 0.63 -122.01
CA SER A 115 35.12 -0.46 -122.99
C SER A 115 34.35 -0.12 -124.27
N GLU A 116 33.16 0.47 -124.14
CA GLU A 116 32.34 0.92 -125.27
C GLU A 116 32.99 2.08 -126.04
N LYS A 117 33.48 3.12 -125.34
CA LYS A 117 34.18 4.26 -125.96
C LYS A 117 35.44 3.82 -126.71
N LEU A 118 36.22 2.90 -126.14
CA LEU A 118 37.42 2.36 -126.80
C LEU A 118 37.09 1.49 -128.02
N LYS A 119 35.96 0.76 -128.01
CA LYS A 119 35.47 0.04 -129.20
C LYS A 119 35.07 0.99 -130.32
N ASN A 120 34.41 2.10 -129.99
CA ASN A 120 33.97 3.10 -130.97
C ASN A 120 35.15 3.88 -131.58
N LEU A 121 36.28 3.99 -130.86
CA LEU A 121 37.50 4.66 -131.30
C LEU A 121 38.49 3.73 -132.03
N ARG A 122 38.04 2.59 -132.58
CA ARG A 122 38.89 1.59 -133.25
C ARG A 122 39.68 2.09 -134.46
N GLU A 123 39.21 3.16 -135.09
CA GLU A 123 39.82 3.81 -136.27
C GLU A 123 40.46 5.17 -135.94
N ALA A 124 40.30 5.66 -134.71
CA ALA A 124 40.85 6.93 -134.22
C ALA A 124 42.34 6.85 -133.87
N GLY A 125 43.03 7.99 -133.94
CA GLY A 125 44.47 8.13 -133.67
C GLY A 125 44.86 7.83 -132.21
N GLN A 126 46.14 7.52 -132.00
CA GLN A 126 46.68 7.12 -130.69
C GLN A 126 46.47 8.19 -129.59
N GLU A 127 46.47 9.48 -129.98
CA GLU A 127 46.25 10.62 -129.09
C GLU A 127 44.82 10.64 -128.48
N GLU A 128 43.79 10.36 -129.28
CA GLU A 128 42.38 10.42 -128.83
C GLU A 128 42.04 9.28 -127.86
N ARG A 129 42.61 8.08 -128.07
CA ARG A 129 42.46 6.97 -127.13
C ARG A 129 43.15 7.25 -125.80
N LYS A 130 44.29 7.94 -125.85
CA LYS A 130 45.03 8.33 -124.65
C LYS A 130 44.24 9.34 -123.82
N ASN A 131 43.63 10.34 -124.46
CA ASN A 131 42.77 11.31 -123.76
C ASN A 131 41.54 10.66 -123.10
N VAL A 132 40.88 9.70 -123.75
CA VAL A 132 39.74 8.96 -123.16
C VAL A 132 40.18 8.09 -121.98
N GLN A 133 41.38 7.53 -122.03
CA GLN A 133 41.99 6.79 -120.93
C GLN A 133 42.30 7.71 -119.74
N GLU A 134 42.91 8.87 -120.00
CA GLU A 134 43.24 9.88 -118.99
C GLU A 134 41.97 10.44 -118.31
N GLU A 135 40.90 10.74 -119.06
CA GLU A 135 39.60 11.15 -118.50
C GLU A 135 38.96 10.06 -117.62
N PHE A 136 39.08 8.79 -118.01
CA PHE A 136 38.58 7.68 -117.21
C PHE A 136 39.37 7.55 -115.91
N GLU A 137 40.70 7.64 -115.97
CA GLU A 137 41.56 7.60 -114.78
C GLU A 137 41.25 8.75 -113.83
N GLU A 138 41.01 9.96 -114.35
CA GLU A 138 40.59 11.11 -113.55
C GLU A 138 39.21 10.88 -112.89
N LYS A 139 38.21 10.40 -113.63
CA LYS A 139 36.88 10.09 -113.07
C LYS A 139 36.93 8.97 -112.04
N MET A 140 37.71 7.93 -112.29
CA MET A 140 37.90 6.81 -111.39
C MET A 140 38.62 7.22 -110.10
N THR A 141 39.64 8.07 -110.21
CA THR A 141 40.34 8.60 -109.02
C THR A 141 39.45 9.53 -108.20
N ASN A 142 38.65 10.40 -108.84
CA ASN A 142 37.69 11.26 -108.15
C ASN A 142 36.58 10.45 -107.46
N LEU A 143 35.99 9.47 -108.14
CA LEU A 143 34.95 8.61 -107.56
C LEU A 143 35.46 7.83 -106.34
N LYS A 144 36.66 7.25 -106.43
CA LYS A 144 37.29 6.53 -105.31
C LYS A 144 37.58 7.47 -104.14
N LYS A 145 38.08 8.68 -104.39
CA LYS A 145 38.32 9.69 -103.35
C LYS A 145 37.02 10.11 -102.65
N GLU A 146 35.95 10.36 -103.40
CA GLU A 146 34.66 10.72 -102.83
C GLU A 146 34.08 9.61 -101.96
N HIS A 147 34.11 8.36 -102.44
CA HIS A 147 33.67 7.21 -101.65
C HIS A 147 34.50 7.03 -100.39
N GLU A 148 35.84 7.12 -100.48
CA GLU A 148 36.70 6.99 -99.30
C GLU A 148 36.37 8.07 -98.25
N THR A 149 36.18 9.32 -98.70
CA THR A 149 35.82 10.43 -97.81
C THR A 149 34.46 10.20 -97.13
N ARG A 150 33.45 9.71 -97.87
CA ARG A 150 32.12 9.38 -97.32
C ARG A 150 32.19 8.20 -96.35
N LYS A 151 32.96 7.17 -96.69
CA LYS A 151 33.18 5.99 -95.86
C LYS A 151 33.85 6.36 -94.54
N GLU A 152 34.89 7.18 -94.58
CA GLU A 152 35.56 7.71 -93.38
C GLU A 152 34.58 8.51 -92.50
N ALA A 153 33.76 9.38 -93.11
CA ALA A 153 32.76 10.16 -92.38
C ALA A 153 31.72 9.27 -91.67
N LEU A 154 31.17 8.26 -92.37
CA LEU A 154 30.21 7.30 -91.80
C LEU A 154 30.85 6.42 -90.71
N GLN A 155 32.11 6.01 -90.89
CA GLN A 155 32.85 5.26 -89.88
C GLN A 155 33.12 6.09 -88.62
N GLU A 156 33.40 7.38 -88.76
CA GLU A 156 33.60 8.28 -87.64
C GLU A 156 32.27 8.56 -86.91
N GLU A 157 31.17 8.74 -87.63
CA GLU A 157 29.83 8.82 -87.05
C GLU A 157 29.47 7.55 -86.25
N LEU A 158 29.75 6.37 -86.81
CA LEU A 158 29.55 5.09 -86.14
C LEU A 158 30.37 4.97 -84.84
N LYS A 159 31.63 5.42 -84.85
CA LYS A 159 32.48 5.46 -83.64
C LYS A 159 31.89 6.41 -82.59
N ASN A 160 31.40 7.58 -83.01
CA ASN A 160 30.80 8.56 -82.12
C ASN A 160 29.52 8.03 -81.46
N VAL A 161 28.59 7.44 -82.22
CA VAL A 161 27.36 6.82 -81.67
C VAL A 161 27.69 5.70 -80.67
N LYS A 162 28.67 4.84 -80.99
CA LYS A 162 29.14 3.79 -80.07
C LYS A 162 29.70 4.36 -78.77
N LYS A 163 30.48 5.45 -78.86
CA LYS A 163 31.10 6.10 -77.69
C LYS A 163 30.07 6.81 -76.82
N GLU A 164 29.14 7.53 -77.44
CA GLU A 164 28.07 8.25 -76.74
C GLU A 164 27.09 7.33 -76.04
N GLY A 165 26.60 6.27 -76.70
CA GLY A 165 25.72 5.30 -76.06
C GLY A 165 26.37 4.60 -74.87
N LYS A 166 27.65 4.20 -75.00
CA LYS A 166 28.42 3.67 -73.86
C LYS A 166 28.53 4.68 -72.72
N LYS A 167 28.72 5.96 -73.02
CA LYS A 167 28.79 7.04 -72.00
C LYS A 167 27.45 7.23 -71.29
N LYS A 168 26.33 7.22 -72.03
CA LYS A 168 24.96 7.33 -71.47
C LYS A 168 24.64 6.15 -70.54
N ILE A 169 24.89 4.91 -70.98
CA ILE A 169 24.68 3.70 -70.16
C ILE A 169 25.50 3.77 -68.86
N ARG A 170 26.79 4.11 -68.95
CA ARG A 170 27.66 4.24 -67.76
C ARG A 170 27.17 5.30 -66.77
N LYS A 171 26.58 6.40 -67.25
CA LYS A 171 26.01 7.43 -66.38
C LYS A 171 24.81 6.88 -65.62
N MET A 172 23.89 6.22 -66.32
CA MET A 172 22.70 5.60 -65.71
C MET A 172 23.04 4.48 -64.72
N GLU A 173 23.99 3.61 -65.04
CA GLU A 173 24.45 2.54 -64.13
C GLU A 173 25.04 3.12 -62.83
N LYS A 174 25.78 4.24 -62.91
CA LYS A 174 26.29 4.94 -61.73
C LYS A 174 25.18 5.55 -60.89
N GLU A 175 24.17 6.15 -61.51
CA GLU A 175 23.01 6.71 -60.80
C GLU A 175 22.19 5.60 -60.12
N SER A 176 21.97 4.47 -60.79
CA SER A 176 21.34 3.29 -60.22
C SER A 176 22.12 2.73 -59.02
N LYS A 177 23.46 2.67 -59.11
CA LYS A 177 24.29 2.24 -57.98
C LYS A 177 24.16 3.17 -56.76
N LYS A 178 24.19 4.49 -56.98
CA LYS A 178 23.97 5.47 -55.90
C LYS A 178 22.59 5.34 -55.27
N LEU A 179 21.56 5.01 -56.06
CA LEU A 179 20.21 4.76 -55.56
C LEU A 179 20.17 3.53 -54.62
N LYS A 180 20.85 2.44 -55.00
CA LYS A 180 20.97 1.23 -54.17
C LYS A 180 21.69 1.51 -52.85
N GLU A 181 22.83 2.20 -52.91
CA GLU A 181 23.58 2.58 -51.71
C GLU A 181 22.74 3.45 -50.76
N LYS A 182 21.94 4.39 -51.30
CA LYS A 182 21.00 5.18 -50.49
C LYS A 182 19.92 4.32 -49.83
N ARG A 183 19.33 3.37 -50.57
CA ARG A 183 18.33 2.43 -50.05
C ARG A 183 18.91 1.58 -48.91
N GLU A 184 20.10 1.02 -49.09
CA GLU A 184 20.77 0.20 -48.07
C GLU A 184 21.06 1.00 -46.80
N ASN A 185 21.60 2.21 -46.93
CA ASN A 185 21.85 3.09 -45.78
C ASN A 185 20.56 3.47 -45.05
N GLN A 186 19.48 3.72 -45.79
CA GLN A 186 18.19 4.03 -45.19
C GLN A 186 17.60 2.82 -44.45
N LEU A 187 17.65 1.63 -45.05
CA LEU A 187 17.19 0.39 -44.39
C LEU A 187 17.96 0.09 -43.11
N ALA A 188 19.28 0.31 -43.10
CA ALA A 188 20.11 0.12 -41.91
C ALA A 188 19.72 1.09 -40.79
N LYS A 189 19.42 2.35 -41.12
CA LYS A 189 18.96 3.35 -40.16
C LYS A 189 17.57 2.98 -39.61
N GLU A 190 16.63 2.66 -40.48
CA GLU A 190 15.27 2.25 -40.09
C GLU A 190 15.27 1.02 -39.18
N GLN A 191 16.15 0.04 -39.45
CA GLN A 191 16.30 -1.13 -38.59
C GLN A 191 16.80 -0.73 -37.20
N LYS A 192 17.81 0.14 -37.13
CA LYS A 192 18.33 0.63 -35.85
C LYS A 192 17.27 1.40 -35.06
N ASP A 193 16.49 2.26 -35.74
CA ASP A 193 15.43 3.04 -35.11
C ASP A 193 14.32 2.13 -34.52
N MET A 194 14.00 1.01 -35.20
CA MET A 194 13.08 -0.01 -34.66
C MET A 194 13.65 -0.71 -33.43
N ASP A 195 14.90 -1.14 -33.48
CA ASP A 195 15.55 -1.86 -32.38
C ASP A 195 15.61 -0.96 -31.13
N GLU A 196 15.95 0.33 -31.31
CA GLU A 196 15.97 1.33 -30.24
C GLU A 196 14.57 1.59 -29.66
N MET A 197 13.54 1.66 -30.50
CA MET A 197 12.16 1.83 -30.04
C MET A 197 11.67 0.62 -29.24
N ALA A 198 12.00 -0.60 -29.67
CA ALA A 198 11.66 -1.83 -28.96
C ALA A 198 12.38 -1.94 -27.61
N GLU A 199 13.67 -1.61 -27.57
CA GLU A 199 14.46 -1.61 -26.33
C GLU A 199 13.92 -0.60 -25.31
N ASN A 200 13.60 0.62 -25.77
CA ASN A 200 13.03 1.66 -24.91
C ASN A 200 11.68 1.24 -24.33
N TYR A 201 10.79 0.66 -25.14
CA TYR A 201 9.51 0.15 -24.67
C TYR A 201 9.67 -0.96 -23.62
N GLU A 202 10.55 -1.94 -23.84
CA GLU A 202 10.81 -3.01 -22.87
C GLU A 202 11.39 -2.46 -21.56
N ASN A 203 12.28 -1.47 -21.64
CA ASN A 203 12.87 -0.83 -20.46
C ASN A 203 11.83 -0.05 -19.64
N GLU A 204 10.96 0.72 -20.28
CA GLU A 204 9.87 1.42 -19.59
C GLU A 204 8.87 0.45 -18.96
N ARG A 205 8.49 -0.59 -19.71
CA ARG A 205 7.58 -1.64 -19.23
C ARG A 205 8.13 -2.34 -17.99
N LYS A 206 9.42 -2.68 -17.98
CA LYS A 206 10.09 -3.27 -16.80
C LYS A 206 10.03 -2.34 -15.58
N LYS A 207 10.30 -1.04 -15.76
CA LYS A 207 10.22 -0.05 -14.67
C LYS A 207 8.82 0.02 -14.05
N ILE A 208 7.77 -0.03 -14.87
CA ILE A 208 6.39 -0.01 -14.37
C ILE A 208 6.07 -1.27 -13.57
N ILE A 209 6.47 -2.45 -14.07
CA ILE A 209 6.26 -3.72 -13.37
C ILE A 209 7.02 -3.76 -12.05
N GLU A 210 8.27 -3.31 -12.03
CA GLU A 210 9.09 -3.24 -10.82
C GLU A 210 8.51 -2.27 -9.79
N HIS A 211 8.05 -1.09 -10.23
CA HIS A 211 7.35 -0.14 -9.37
C HIS A 211 6.07 -0.74 -8.77
N GLN A 212 5.27 -1.45 -9.57
CA GLN A 212 4.06 -2.12 -9.10
C GLN A 212 4.37 -3.20 -8.05
N PHE A 213 5.43 -3.97 -8.26
CA PHE A 213 5.88 -4.98 -7.31
C PHE A 213 6.32 -4.37 -5.98
N ASN A 214 7.15 -3.32 -6.03
CA ASN A 214 7.63 -2.64 -4.82
C ASN A 214 6.49 -2.03 -4.01
N MET A 215 5.52 -1.37 -4.66
CA MET A 215 4.35 -0.84 -3.96
C MET A 215 3.50 -1.93 -3.30
N ARG A 216 3.28 -3.07 -3.97
CA ARG A 216 2.54 -4.20 -3.37
C ARG A 216 3.27 -4.76 -2.14
N LYS A 217 4.59 -4.83 -2.20
CA LYS A 217 5.43 -5.27 -1.07
C LYS A 217 5.31 -4.32 0.12
N GLU A 218 5.49 -3.02 -0.10
CA GLU A 218 5.38 -1.98 0.94
C GLU A 218 3.98 -1.98 1.59
N MET A 219 2.91 -2.03 0.79
CA MET A 219 1.55 -2.14 1.31
C MET A 219 1.34 -3.40 2.15
N GLY A 220 1.95 -4.52 1.75
CA GLY A 220 1.90 -5.77 2.51
C GLY A 220 2.58 -5.64 3.88
N GLU A 221 3.74 -4.99 3.93
CA GLU A 221 4.48 -4.75 5.18
C GLU A 221 3.74 -3.77 6.10
N GLU A 222 3.17 -2.69 5.55
CA GLU A 222 2.39 -1.72 6.33
C GLU A 222 1.12 -2.35 6.93
N LYS A 223 0.41 -3.19 6.15
CA LYS A 223 -0.76 -3.94 6.64
C LYS A 223 -0.42 -4.86 7.81
N ARG A 224 0.74 -5.53 7.77
CA ARG A 224 1.19 -6.39 8.89
C ARG A 224 1.45 -5.58 10.15
N LYS A 225 2.21 -4.47 10.03
CA LYS A 225 2.49 -3.57 11.16
C LYS A 225 1.21 -2.98 11.76
N ASN A 226 0.25 -2.57 10.93
CA ASN A 226 -1.04 -2.09 11.43
C ASN A 226 -1.82 -3.17 12.17
N CYS A 227 -1.86 -4.40 11.65
CA CYS A 227 -2.53 -5.52 12.31
C CYS A 227 -1.90 -5.83 13.68
N GLU A 228 -0.57 -5.82 13.79
CA GLU A 228 0.15 -6.01 15.06
C GLU A 228 -0.19 -4.90 16.08
N LEU A 229 -0.22 -3.63 15.63
CA LEU A 229 -0.60 -2.51 16.49
C LEU A 229 -2.04 -2.60 16.97
N GLU A 230 -2.99 -2.94 16.09
CA GLU A 230 -4.39 -3.16 16.47
C GLU A 230 -4.54 -4.30 17.48
N GLN A 231 -3.81 -5.41 17.29
CA GLN A 231 -3.81 -6.52 18.26
C GLN A 231 -3.30 -6.09 19.64
N ILE A 232 -2.19 -5.35 19.69
CA ILE A 232 -1.63 -4.84 20.95
C ILE A 232 -2.63 -3.92 21.65
N GLN A 233 -3.25 -2.98 20.92
CA GLN A 233 -4.25 -2.08 21.47
C GLN A 233 -5.48 -2.82 21.99
N ASN A 234 -5.97 -3.81 21.24
CA ASN A 234 -7.11 -4.62 21.65
C ASN A 234 -6.81 -5.44 22.92
N LEU A 235 -5.61 -6.03 23.01
CA LEU A 235 -5.17 -6.75 24.22
C LEU A 235 -5.06 -5.81 25.43
N GLN A 236 -4.55 -4.60 25.23
CA GLN A 236 -4.46 -3.60 26.30
C GLN A 236 -5.85 -3.17 26.80
N GLN A 237 -6.78 -2.91 25.88
CA GLN A 237 -8.17 -2.59 26.24
C GLN A 237 -8.87 -3.73 26.98
N LEU A 238 -8.63 -4.99 26.56
CA LEU A 238 -9.18 -6.17 27.23
C LEU A 238 -8.62 -6.33 28.64
N ASN A 239 -7.32 -6.09 28.83
CA ASN A 239 -6.67 -6.11 30.14
C ASN A 239 -7.23 -5.01 31.06
N ASP A 240 -7.35 -3.79 30.56
CA ASP A 240 -7.94 -2.67 31.31
C ASP A 240 -9.39 -2.99 31.71
N LEU A 241 -10.21 -3.53 30.80
CA LEU A 241 -11.59 -3.93 31.10
C LEU A 241 -11.66 -5.05 32.14
N THR A 242 -10.81 -6.07 32.01
CA THR A 242 -10.75 -7.19 32.96
C THR A 242 -10.34 -6.71 34.36
N SER A 243 -9.36 -5.81 34.43
CA SER A 243 -8.93 -5.21 35.70
C SER A 243 -10.04 -4.39 36.35
N GLY A 244 -10.78 -3.59 35.57
CA GLY A 244 -11.92 -2.83 36.05
C GLY A 244 -13.06 -3.72 36.55
N PHE A 245 -13.34 -4.82 35.85
CA PHE A 245 -14.36 -5.78 36.26
C PHE A 245 -13.98 -6.51 37.56
N ASN A 246 -12.73 -6.94 37.69
CA ASN A 246 -12.22 -7.54 38.93
C ASN A 246 -12.28 -6.57 40.12
N ALA A 247 -11.99 -5.29 39.88
CA ALA A 247 -12.14 -4.25 40.92
C ALA A 247 -13.60 -4.08 41.35
N LEU A 248 -14.56 -4.13 40.42
CA LEU A 248 -15.99 -4.09 40.75
C LEU A 248 -16.43 -5.28 41.59
N ILE A 249 -16.02 -6.51 41.20
CA ILE A 249 -16.29 -7.72 41.99
C ILE A 249 -15.73 -7.56 43.42
N SER A 250 -14.49 -7.10 43.54
CA SER A 250 -13.85 -6.94 44.84
C SER A 250 -14.53 -5.89 45.71
N ASN A 251 -14.92 -4.75 45.12
CA ASN A 251 -15.64 -3.69 45.84
C ASN A 251 -17.01 -4.17 46.32
N ASP A 252 -17.76 -4.89 45.49
CA ASP A 252 -19.07 -5.42 45.83
C ASP A 252 -18.99 -6.48 46.94
N ALA A 253 -18.01 -7.40 46.85
CA ALA A 253 -17.73 -8.36 47.92
C ALA A 253 -17.31 -7.67 49.24
N THR A 254 -16.47 -6.63 49.15
CA THR A 254 -16.05 -5.84 50.32
C THR A 254 -17.24 -5.15 50.97
N LYS A 255 -18.15 -4.57 50.15
CA LYS A 255 -19.37 -3.92 50.64
C LYS A 255 -20.24 -4.89 51.44
N ARG A 256 -20.47 -6.11 50.93
CA ARG A 256 -21.23 -7.13 51.67
C ARG A 256 -20.60 -7.49 53.02
N VAL A 257 -19.27 -7.67 53.05
CA VAL A 257 -18.53 -7.92 54.30
C VAL A 257 -18.71 -6.77 55.32
N LEU A 258 -18.65 -5.52 54.86
CA LEU A 258 -18.84 -4.35 55.71
C LEU A 258 -20.29 -4.24 56.21
N GLU A 259 -21.28 -4.49 55.35
CA GLU A 259 -22.70 -4.49 55.72
C GLU A 259 -23.00 -5.53 56.81
N GLU A 260 -22.49 -6.75 56.67
CA GLU A 260 -22.62 -7.79 57.71
C GLU A 260 -21.88 -7.41 59.00
N THR A 261 -20.71 -6.79 58.90
CA THR A 261 -19.96 -6.32 60.08
C THR A 261 -20.67 -5.17 60.79
N ASN A 262 -21.37 -4.29 60.07
CA ASN A 262 -22.14 -3.19 60.66
C ASN A 262 -23.26 -3.68 61.59
N ILE A 263 -23.83 -4.88 61.34
CA ILE A 263 -24.81 -5.49 62.26
C ILE A 263 -24.19 -5.70 63.66
N ILE A 264 -22.93 -6.13 63.72
CA ILE A 264 -22.20 -6.26 65.00
C ILE A 264 -21.95 -4.90 65.62
N THR A 265 -21.58 -3.90 64.82
CA THR A 265 -21.37 -2.53 65.29
C THR A 265 -22.63 -1.97 65.94
N ASP A 266 -23.81 -2.18 65.35
CA ASP A 266 -25.09 -1.73 65.93
C ASP A 266 -25.40 -2.42 67.28
N ILE A 267 -25.12 -3.72 67.38
CA ILE A 267 -25.31 -4.48 68.63
C ILE A 267 -24.38 -3.96 69.72
N VAL A 268 -23.11 -3.73 69.38
CA VAL A 268 -22.09 -3.21 70.30
C VAL A 268 -22.43 -1.80 70.74
N GLN A 269 -22.87 -0.94 69.83
CA GLN A 269 -23.27 0.43 70.15
C GLN A 269 -24.44 0.46 71.14
N LYS A 270 -25.48 -0.36 70.93
CA LYS A 270 -26.61 -0.47 71.87
C LYS A 270 -26.19 -1.00 73.24
N THR A 271 -25.25 -1.96 73.26
CA THR A 271 -24.67 -2.47 74.51
C THR A 271 -23.92 -1.36 75.24
N ARG A 272 -23.10 -0.59 74.53
CA ARG A 272 -22.32 0.54 75.05
C ARG A 272 -23.24 1.60 75.66
N GLU A 273 -24.27 2.02 74.93
CA GLU A 273 -25.25 3.01 75.40
C GLU A 273 -25.96 2.55 76.68
N SER A 274 -26.37 1.28 76.72
CA SER A 274 -27.01 0.68 77.90
C SER A 274 -26.07 0.63 79.11
N LEU A 275 -24.80 0.27 78.89
CA LEU A 275 -23.75 0.29 79.93
C LEU A 275 -23.45 1.70 80.45
N MET A 276 -23.44 2.71 79.57
CA MET A 276 -23.26 4.10 79.97
C MET A 276 -24.40 4.58 80.87
N LYS A 277 -25.65 4.25 80.52
CA LYS A 277 -26.81 4.57 81.36
C LYS A 277 -26.77 3.84 82.71
N LEU A 278 -26.36 2.56 82.72
CA LEU A 278 -26.16 1.82 83.97
C LEU A 278 -25.12 2.48 84.87
N ASN A 279 -23.99 2.93 84.31
CA ASN A 279 -23.00 3.67 85.07
C ASN A 279 -23.61 4.91 85.74
N ILE A 280 -24.40 5.69 85.01
CA ILE A 280 -25.10 6.88 85.53
C ILE A 280 -26.06 6.51 86.67
N TYR A 281 -26.91 5.50 86.48
CA TYR A 281 -27.89 5.10 87.51
C TYR A 281 -27.22 4.54 88.77
N CYS A 282 -26.16 3.73 88.61
CA CYS A 282 -25.43 3.13 89.72
C CYS A 282 -24.53 4.12 90.47
N ALA A 283 -24.11 5.21 89.82
CA ALA A 283 -23.33 6.29 90.42
C ALA A 283 -24.18 7.38 91.09
N SER A 284 -25.52 7.33 90.96
CA SER A 284 -26.42 8.28 91.60
C SER A 284 -26.36 8.24 93.13
N ASP A 285 -26.80 9.33 93.78
CA ASP A 285 -26.90 9.43 95.24
C ASP A 285 -27.95 8.47 95.83
N SER A 286 -28.86 7.97 95.00
CA SER A 286 -29.92 7.03 95.40
C SER A 286 -30.21 5.97 94.33
N PRO A 287 -29.30 5.00 94.11
CA PRO A 287 -29.42 4.01 93.01
C PRO A 287 -30.68 3.16 93.09
N LYS A 288 -31.24 2.97 94.30
CA LYS A 288 -32.49 2.24 94.52
C LYS A 288 -33.69 2.88 93.82
N GLU A 289 -33.72 4.22 93.72
CA GLU A 289 -34.81 4.93 93.04
C GLU A 289 -34.82 4.66 91.53
N HIS A 290 -33.69 4.23 90.97
CA HIS A 290 -33.54 3.87 89.56
C HIS A 290 -33.69 2.37 89.28
N GLN A 291 -34.18 1.56 90.23
CA GLN A 291 -34.27 0.11 90.08
C GLN A 291 -35.04 -0.34 88.83
N GLY A 292 -36.12 0.37 88.46
CA GLY A 292 -36.86 0.09 87.23
C GLY A 292 -36.01 0.30 85.97
N ASN A 293 -35.24 1.39 85.91
CA ASN A 293 -34.37 1.70 84.78
C ASN A 293 -33.18 0.76 84.71
N VAL A 294 -32.57 0.42 85.85
CA VAL A 294 -31.48 -0.56 85.92
C VAL A 294 -31.94 -1.92 85.36
N ARG A 295 -33.16 -2.35 85.69
CA ARG A 295 -33.73 -3.58 85.14
C ARG A 295 -33.87 -3.53 83.62
N LEU A 296 -34.42 -2.44 83.08
CA LEU A 296 -34.61 -2.28 81.63
C LEU A 296 -33.28 -2.32 80.85
N GLU A 297 -32.27 -1.61 81.33
CA GLU A 297 -30.96 -1.59 80.65
C GLU A 297 -30.23 -2.95 80.77
N LEU A 298 -30.41 -3.68 81.88
CA LEU A 298 -29.90 -5.05 82.01
C LEU A 298 -30.59 -6.04 81.07
N ASP A 299 -31.91 -5.93 80.91
CA ASP A 299 -32.66 -6.75 79.95
C ASP A 299 -32.17 -6.49 78.51
N GLU A 300 -31.92 -5.23 78.15
CA GLU A 300 -31.37 -4.86 76.84
C GLU A 300 -29.93 -5.35 76.64
N ILE A 301 -29.06 -5.24 77.65
CA ILE A 301 -27.69 -5.79 77.59
C ILE A 301 -27.70 -7.30 77.42
N ASN A 302 -28.55 -8.03 78.17
CA ASN A 302 -28.66 -9.48 78.02
C ASN A 302 -29.13 -9.88 76.62
N LYS A 303 -30.11 -9.15 76.07
CA LYS A 303 -30.56 -9.34 74.69
C LYS A 303 -29.45 -9.07 73.67
N MET A 304 -28.73 -7.96 73.79
CA MET A 304 -27.64 -7.62 72.89
C MET A 304 -26.48 -8.61 72.98
N LYS A 305 -26.16 -9.11 74.17
CA LYS A 305 -25.15 -10.16 74.38
C LYS A 305 -25.51 -11.44 73.61
N SER A 306 -26.75 -11.92 73.74
CA SER A 306 -27.20 -13.11 72.99
C SER A 306 -27.20 -12.87 71.48
N MET A 307 -27.59 -11.69 71.01
CA MET A 307 -27.50 -11.35 69.58
C MET A 307 -26.04 -11.27 69.10
N PHE A 308 -25.14 -10.74 69.91
CA PHE A 308 -23.72 -10.67 69.58
C PHE A 308 -23.12 -12.06 69.37
N GLU A 309 -23.35 -13.02 70.27
CA GLU A 309 -22.83 -14.39 70.13
C GLU A 309 -23.29 -15.05 68.82
N PHE A 310 -24.57 -14.90 68.49
CA PHE A 310 -25.15 -15.44 67.26
C PHE A 310 -24.60 -14.77 65.99
N HIS A 311 -24.60 -13.44 65.95
CA HIS A 311 -24.14 -12.70 64.78
C HIS A 311 -22.62 -12.76 64.61
N ALA A 312 -21.84 -12.86 65.69
CA ALA A 312 -20.39 -12.94 65.62
C ALA A 312 -19.94 -14.18 64.85
N PHE A 313 -20.59 -15.31 65.11
CA PHE A 313 -20.35 -16.54 64.36
C PHE A 313 -20.74 -16.40 62.88
N LYS A 314 -21.89 -15.79 62.59
CA LYS A 314 -22.37 -15.58 61.21
C LYS A 314 -21.46 -14.67 60.40
N VAL A 315 -21.04 -13.53 60.95
CA VAL A 315 -20.12 -12.60 60.31
C VAL A 315 -18.78 -13.28 60.02
N GLN A 316 -18.27 -14.08 60.96
CA GLN A 316 -17.03 -14.84 60.75
C GLN A 316 -17.14 -15.81 59.57
N GLN A 317 -18.26 -16.52 59.42
CA GLN A 317 -18.52 -17.41 58.28
C GLN A 317 -18.67 -16.62 56.97
N HIS A 318 -19.41 -15.50 57.00
CA HIS A 318 -19.60 -14.66 55.82
C HIS A 318 -18.26 -14.12 55.29
N ILE A 319 -17.39 -13.64 56.18
CA ILE A 319 -16.05 -13.18 55.84
C ILE A 319 -15.20 -14.30 55.19
N MET A 320 -15.37 -15.56 55.60
CA MET A 320 -14.64 -16.68 55.00
C MET A 320 -15.14 -17.04 53.59
N ASN A 321 -16.42 -16.77 53.31
CA ASN A 321 -17.04 -17.12 52.04
C ASN A 321 -16.83 -16.05 50.95
N GLU A 322 -16.58 -14.79 51.33
CA GLU A 322 -16.32 -13.69 50.39
C GLU A 322 -14.82 -13.58 50.03
N SER A 323 -14.33 -14.56 49.28
CA SER A 323 -12.90 -14.66 48.90
C SER A 323 -12.39 -13.52 48.00
N SER A 324 -13.31 -12.81 47.33
CA SER A 324 -12.98 -11.68 46.44
C SER A 324 -12.94 -10.33 47.15
N ALA A 325 -13.33 -10.26 48.42
CA ALA A 325 -13.31 -9.01 49.20
C ALA A 325 -11.89 -8.48 49.40
N ASN A 326 -11.77 -7.17 49.58
CA ASN A 326 -10.50 -6.51 49.83
C ASN A 326 -9.84 -7.10 51.09
N PRO A 327 -8.62 -7.66 50.97
CA PRO A 327 -8.00 -8.39 52.06
C PRO A 327 -7.68 -7.50 53.27
N GLU A 328 -7.41 -6.20 53.06
CA GLU A 328 -7.17 -5.26 54.15
C GLU A 328 -8.46 -4.97 54.92
N ALA A 329 -9.57 -4.72 54.21
CA ALA A 329 -10.87 -4.50 54.83
C ALA A 329 -11.35 -5.75 55.61
N VAL A 330 -11.16 -6.93 55.03
CA VAL A 330 -11.43 -8.22 55.69
C VAL A 330 -10.60 -8.36 56.96
N LYS A 331 -9.31 -8.00 56.93
CA LYS A 331 -8.43 -8.04 58.11
C LYS A 331 -8.93 -7.11 59.21
N VAL A 332 -9.33 -5.89 58.87
CA VAL A 332 -9.91 -4.94 59.84
C VAL A 332 -11.19 -5.51 60.47
N CYS A 333 -12.10 -6.06 59.68
CA CYS A 333 -13.35 -6.66 60.19
C CYS A 333 -13.08 -7.87 61.10
N LYS A 334 -12.11 -8.73 60.76
CA LYS A 334 -11.70 -9.86 61.61
C LYS A 334 -11.12 -9.39 62.93
N ASN A 335 -10.24 -8.39 62.90
CA ASN A 335 -9.61 -7.84 64.10
C ASN A 335 -10.64 -7.18 65.01
N TYR A 336 -11.55 -6.37 64.44
CA TYR A 336 -12.66 -5.76 65.17
C TYR A 336 -13.51 -6.81 65.88
N LEU A 337 -13.94 -7.86 65.16
CA LEU A 337 -14.71 -8.95 65.74
C LEU A 337 -13.94 -9.69 66.86
N HIS A 338 -12.63 -9.88 66.69
CA HIS A 338 -11.78 -10.52 67.69
C HIS A 338 -11.66 -9.68 68.97
N GLN A 339 -11.41 -8.37 68.83
CA GLN A 339 -11.30 -7.45 69.96
C GLN A 339 -12.61 -7.35 70.75
N LEU A 340 -13.77 -7.37 70.07
CA LEU A 340 -15.08 -7.31 70.73
C LEU A 340 -15.43 -8.52 71.59
N LYS A 341 -14.83 -9.69 71.33
CA LYS A 341 -15.11 -10.92 72.11
C LYS A 341 -14.71 -10.78 73.57
N GLU A 342 -13.65 -10.03 73.88
CA GLU A 342 -13.16 -9.84 75.25
C GLU A 342 -14.16 -9.06 76.14
N PRO A 343 -14.58 -7.82 75.79
CA PRO A 343 -15.51 -7.07 76.62
C PRO A 343 -16.91 -7.70 76.66
N MET A 344 -17.42 -8.22 75.52
CA MET A 344 -18.75 -8.85 75.43
C MET A 344 -18.82 -10.22 76.15
N GLY A 345 -17.67 -10.89 76.30
CA GLY A 345 -17.54 -12.15 77.04
C GLY A 345 -16.96 -11.98 78.45
N SER A 346 -16.78 -10.73 78.92
CA SER A 346 -16.04 -10.47 80.15
C SER A 346 -16.77 -10.95 81.40
N LYS A 347 -16.00 -11.35 82.42
CA LYS A 347 -16.54 -11.69 83.75
C LYS A 347 -17.23 -10.48 84.40
N GLN A 348 -16.76 -9.27 84.11
CA GLN A 348 -17.35 -8.01 84.56
C GLN A 348 -18.78 -7.85 84.02
N LEU A 349 -18.98 -8.01 82.70
CA LEU A 349 -20.30 -7.94 82.09
C LEU A 349 -21.24 -9.01 82.65
N PHE A 350 -20.74 -10.23 82.85
CA PHE A 350 -21.52 -11.30 83.48
C PHE A 350 -21.94 -10.95 84.92
N ALA A 351 -21.02 -10.42 85.73
CA ALA A 351 -21.32 -10.03 87.11
C ALA A 351 -22.35 -8.90 87.17
N ILE A 352 -22.26 -7.91 86.29
CA ILE A 352 -23.27 -6.84 86.15
C ILE A 352 -24.64 -7.45 85.84
N CYS A 353 -24.73 -8.34 84.83
CA CYS A 353 -25.99 -8.97 84.45
C CYS A 353 -26.60 -9.87 85.53
N ALA A 354 -25.77 -10.61 86.27
CA ALA A 354 -26.24 -11.64 87.19
C ALA A 354 -26.51 -11.13 88.62
N LEU A 355 -25.76 -10.13 89.09
CA LEU A 355 -25.70 -9.79 90.52
C LEU A 355 -26.23 -8.39 90.85
N LEU A 356 -26.22 -7.46 89.89
CA LEU A 356 -26.56 -6.05 90.14
C LEU A 356 -27.96 -5.88 90.73
N LEU A 357 -28.99 -6.56 90.20
CA LEU A 357 -30.37 -6.44 90.74
C LEU A 357 -30.50 -6.96 92.18
N SER A 358 -29.76 -8.02 92.51
CA SER A 358 -29.76 -8.60 93.85
C SER A 358 -29.10 -7.65 94.85
N ASP A 359 -27.91 -7.13 94.52
CA ASP A 359 -27.22 -6.16 95.37
C ASP A 359 -27.98 -4.82 95.47
N LEU A 360 -28.76 -4.45 94.43
CA LEU A 360 -29.67 -3.31 94.44
C LEU A 360 -30.83 -3.48 95.43
N ALA A 361 -31.48 -4.65 95.42
CA ALA A 361 -32.54 -5.01 96.37
C ALA A 361 -32.02 -5.02 97.82
N ASN A 362 -30.81 -5.55 98.02
CA ASN A 362 -30.15 -5.60 99.33
C ASN A 362 -29.59 -4.24 99.77
N GLY A 363 -29.55 -3.24 98.88
CA GLY A 363 -29.08 -1.89 99.17
C GLY A 363 -27.58 -1.76 99.43
N ASN A 364 -26.77 -2.62 98.82
CA ASN A 364 -25.33 -2.57 98.98
C ASN A 364 -24.71 -1.50 98.07
N ILE A 365 -24.76 -0.24 98.51
CA ILE A 365 -24.35 0.94 97.73
C ILE A 365 -22.93 0.79 97.18
N LYS A 366 -21.97 0.30 97.98
CA LYS A 366 -20.57 0.13 97.55
C LYS A 366 -20.43 -0.85 96.38
N LYS A 367 -21.15 -1.98 96.41
CA LYS A 367 -21.15 -2.94 95.31
C LYS A 367 -21.86 -2.40 94.07
N ILE A 368 -23.00 -1.72 94.25
CA ILE A 368 -23.76 -1.11 93.15
C ILE A 368 -22.87 -0.09 92.40
N GLN A 369 -22.16 0.78 93.14
CA GLN A 369 -21.22 1.73 92.55
C GLN A 369 -20.04 1.03 91.84
N SER A 370 -19.54 -0.09 92.40
CA SER A 370 -18.52 -0.91 91.73
C SER A 370 -19.00 -1.45 90.38
N TYR A 371 -20.25 -1.93 90.30
CA TYR A 371 -20.85 -2.37 89.03
C TYR A 371 -21.03 -1.23 88.04
N GLY A 372 -21.38 -0.02 88.53
CA GLY A 372 -21.44 1.18 87.69
C GLY A 372 -20.08 1.52 87.07
N ASN A 373 -19.02 1.50 87.88
CA ASN A 373 -17.65 1.72 87.40
C ASN A 373 -17.21 0.65 86.39
N ASP A 374 -17.51 -0.63 86.63
CA ASP A 374 -17.24 -1.71 85.69
C ASP A 374 -18.01 -1.51 84.37
N ALA A 375 -19.28 -1.07 84.44
CA ALA A 375 -20.09 -0.76 83.27
C ALA A 375 -19.51 0.40 82.46
N GLY A 376 -19.06 1.47 83.14
CA GLY A 376 -18.38 2.60 82.52
C GLY A 376 -17.07 2.20 81.83
N SER A 377 -16.25 1.37 82.48
CA SER A 377 -15.00 0.84 81.92
C SER A 377 -15.24 -0.02 80.68
N LEU A 378 -16.25 -0.90 80.71
CA LEU A 378 -16.63 -1.72 79.56
C LEU A 378 -17.17 -0.88 78.40
N ALA A 379 -18.00 0.13 78.68
CA ALA A 379 -18.49 1.04 77.66
C ALA A 379 -17.35 1.79 76.95
N GLN A 380 -16.36 2.26 77.70
CA GLN A 380 -15.18 2.92 77.15
C GLN A 380 -14.34 1.98 76.28
N LYS A 381 -14.12 0.72 76.72
CA LYS A 381 -13.42 -0.29 75.92
C LYS A 381 -14.12 -0.55 74.57
N LEU A 382 -15.44 -0.69 74.59
CA LEU A 382 -16.23 -0.90 73.36
C LEU A 382 -16.12 0.31 72.41
N GLU A 383 -16.13 1.53 72.96
CA GLU A 383 -15.94 2.76 72.19
C GLU A 383 -14.57 2.82 71.51
N THR A 384 -13.49 2.54 72.25
CA THR A 384 -12.14 2.52 71.71
C THR A 384 -12.03 1.54 70.53
N ILE A 385 -12.55 0.32 70.68
CA ILE A 385 -12.53 -0.70 69.62
C ILE A 385 -13.30 -0.24 68.37
N GLN A 386 -14.42 0.47 68.55
CA GLN A 386 -15.20 1.01 67.43
C GLN A 386 -14.46 2.14 66.72
N VAL A 387 -13.87 3.08 67.46
CA VAL A 387 -13.07 4.18 66.89
C VAL A 387 -11.85 3.65 66.14
N GLU A 388 -11.14 2.67 66.69
CA GLU A 388 -10.00 2.01 66.01
C GLU A 388 -10.41 1.41 64.66
N ARG A 389 -11.55 0.74 64.61
CA ARG A 389 -12.10 0.16 63.37
C ARG A 389 -12.45 1.23 62.35
N ASP A 390 -13.13 2.31 62.76
CA ASP A 390 -13.56 3.36 61.85
C ASP A 390 -12.36 4.12 61.27
N VAL A 391 -11.34 4.43 62.09
CA VAL A 391 -10.07 5.02 61.61
C VAL A 391 -9.39 4.11 60.60
N ALA A 392 -9.26 2.81 60.90
CA ALA A 392 -8.62 1.85 60.00
C ALA A 392 -9.36 1.71 58.65
N LEU A 393 -10.69 1.77 58.65
CA LEU A 393 -11.47 1.74 57.40
C LEU A 393 -11.32 3.03 56.58
N VAL A 394 -11.31 4.19 57.23
CA VAL A 394 -11.07 5.49 56.57
C VAL A 394 -9.68 5.50 55.91
N ASP A 395 -8.66 5.00 56.60
CA ASP A 395 -7.29 4.90 56.07
C ASP A 395 -7.21 3.99 54.83
N ILE A 396 -7.96 2.89 54.79
CA ILE A 396 -8.06 2.02 53.61
C ILE A 396 -8.72 2.77 52.45
N CYS A 397 -9.82 3.49 52.70
CA CYS A 397 -10.50 4.28 51.68
C CYS A 397 -9.59 5.37 51.09
N MET A 398 -8.86 6.10 51.94
CA MET A 398 -7.95 7.16 51.50
C MET A 398 -6.77 6.63 50.69
N ARG A 399 -6.17 5.50 51.09
CA ARG A 399 -5.07 4.87 50.32
C ARG A 399 -5.53 4.37 48.95
N ASN A 400 -6.76 3.88 48.84
CA ASN A 400 -7.33 3.43 47.57
C ASN A 400 -7.64 4.60 46.62
N VAL A 401 -8.12 5.74 47.15
CA VAL A 401 -8.35 6.97 46.36
C VAL A 401 -7.03 7.53 45.83
N GLN A 402 -5.99 7.62 46.65
CA GLN A 402 -4.67 8.11 46.21
C GLN A 402 -4.05 7.23 45.12
N SER A 403 -4.20 5.91 45.24
CA SER A 403 -3.70 4.95 44.24
C SER A 403 -4.44 5.07 42.90
N ALA A 404 -5.74 5.37 42.93
CA ALA A 404 -6.55 5.62 41.73
C ALA A 404 -6.23 6.97 41.05
N MET A 405 -5.76 7.97 41.80
CA MET A 405 -5.34 9.26 41.25
C MET A 405 -3.96 9.18 40.60
N ASN A 406 -2.99 8.56 41.28
CA ASN A 406 -1.62 8.40 40.76
C ASN A 406 -1.56 7.54 39.48
N SER A 407 -2.45 6.57 39.32
CA SER A 407 -2.53 5.72 38.11
C SER A 407 -3.12 6.43 36.88
N LYS A 408 -3.88 7.53 37.07
CA LYS A 408 -4.37 8.38 35.98
C LYS A 408 -3.33 9.40 35.52
N GLU A 409 -2.52 9.92 36.44
CA GLU A 409 -1.46 10.90 36.12
C GLU A 409 -0.29 10.28 35.35
N LEU A 410 -0.02 8.98 35.51
CA LEU A 410 0.98 8.23 34.74
C LEU A 410 0.53 7.82 33.32
N LYS A 411 -0.74 8.03 32.96
CA LYS A 411 -1.31 7.69 31.65
C LYS A 411 -1.55 8.93 30.75
N ASN A 412 -1.26 10.14 31.23
CA ASN A 412 -1.15 11.38 30.43
C ASN A 412 0.32 11.73 30.20
#